data_AF-A0A6N2R503-F1
#
_entry.id   AF-A0A6N2R503-F1
#
_cell.length_a   1.000
_cell.length_b   1.000
_cell.length_c   1.000
_cell.angle_alpha   90.00
_cell.angle_beta   90.00
_cell.angle_gamma   90.00
#
_symmetry.space_group_name_H-M   'P 1'
#
loop_
_entity.id
_entity.type
_entity.pdbx_description
1 polymer ?
#
loop_
_entity_poly.entity_id
_entity_poly.type
_entity_poly.pdbx_seq_one_letter_code
_entity_poly.pdbx_strand_id
1 'polypeptide(L)'
;MMKKILVLILCVLVYSALFAQSNEDKRTVFQLSFVPPLSTNGAYSHQYTNTVSLNLLVGISRNEEAFTWGGISNIILNDAKGFQMAGLSNYVGNDGQGVQSAGLANINKNKFSGFQMAGLANTASEMTGFQFAGLVNIAKEVNGLQIAGLVNIAKEVNGVQFAGLVNIADKSDYPIGLINIIKNGEMGVAVTYDVLGSTVATFRSGGRYTYGIIGIGYNHKTENNSLVAEGGFGAHIPITSWFRINNELKASTIGNDSDEPVLNTGYSLIPSFRIGKHIELFGGVGINYMMTKDVSNNKIFPNHSLWKKTESTKLQQLYIGYQFGVQYIF
;
A
#
# COMPACT_ATOMS: atom_id res chain seq x y z
N MET A 1 -8.38 31.07 41.91
CA MET A 1 -8.69 30.98 40.47
C MET A 1 -9.35 29.66 40.09
N MET A 2 -8.83 28.50 40.52
CA MET A 2 -9.40 27.17 40.23
C MET A 2 -10.85 26.94 40.69
N LYS A 3 -11.26 27.45 41.86
CA LYS A 3 -12.66 27.31 42.35
C LYS A 3 -13.69 28.01 41.46
N LYS A 4 -13.33 29.13 40.82
CA LYS A 4 -14.23 29.87 39.91
C LYS A 4 -14.39 29.13 38.58
N ILE A 5 -13.34 28.46 38.10
CA ILE A 5 -13.36 27.62 36.91
C ILE A 5 -14.22 26.37 37.15
N LEU A 6 -14.09 25.74 38.32
CA LEU A 6 -14.92 24.57 38.69
C LEU A 6 -16.40 24.92 38.75
N VAL A 7 -16.76 26.08 39.32
CA VAL A 7 -18.15 26.56 39.37
C VAL A 7 -18.68 26.88 37.98
N LEU A 8 -17.85 27.47 37.10
CA LEU A 8 -18.25 27.74 35.71
C LEU A 8 -18.50 26.43 34.93
N ILE A 9 -17.65 25.43 35.11
CA ILE A 9 -17.81 24.08 34.52
C ILE A 9 -19.08 23.42 35.07
N LEU A 10 -19.33 23.51 36.38
CA LEU A 10 -20.54 22.98 37.01
C LEU A 10 -21.80 23.68 36.49
N CYS A 11 -21.76 25.00 36.31
CA CYS A 11 -22.87 25.77 35.76
C CYS A 11 -23.14 25.41 34.29
N VAL A 12 -22.10 25.19 33.48
CA VAL A 12 -22.26 24.71 32.09
C VAL A 12 -22.86 23.31 32.05
N LEU A 13 -22.42 22.40 32.93
CA LEU A 13 -22.96 21.04 33.05
C LEU A 13 -24.42 21.01 33.55
N VAL A 14 -24.80 21.94 34.43
CA VAL A 14 -26.18 22.07 34.93
C VAL A 14 -27.09 22.71 33.88
N TYR A 15 -26.58 23.65 33.06
CA TYR A 15 -27.36 24.27 31.98
C TYR A 15 -27.66 23.28 30.85
N SER A 16 -26.75 22.34 30.55
CA SER A 16 -26.98 21.30 29.54
C SER A 16 -27.97 20.22 29.97
N ALA A 17 -28.19 20.04 31.28
CA ALA A 17 -29.19 19.09 31.81
C ALA A 17 -30.65 19.58 31.62
N LEU A 18 -30.86 20.89 31.45
CA LEU A 18 -32.20 21.50 31.35
C LEU A 18 -32.83 21.45 29.94
N PHE A 19 -32.09 21.00 28.91
CA PHE A 19 -32.61 20.80 27.55
C PHE A 19 -32.92 19.34 27.20
N ALA A 20 -32.94 18.44 28.18
CA ALA A 20 -33.21 17.03 27.98
C ALA A 20 -34.72 16.69 28.09
N GLN A 21 -35.57 17.28 27.25
CA GLN A 21 -36.97 16.85 27.08
C GLN A 21 -37.47 17.00 25.63
N SER A 22 -37.36 15.92 24.85
CA SER A 22 -38.36 15.46 23.87
C SER A 22 -37.87 14.12 23.28
N ASN A 23 -38.79 13.30 22.78
CA ASN A 23 -38.54 12.01 22.10
C ASN A 23 -38.06 12.22 20.64
N GLU A 24 -37.23 13.25 20.42
CA GLU A 24 -36.53 13.52 19.16
C GLU A 24 -35.14 12.88 19.20
N ASP A 25 -34.56 12.57 18.04
CA ASP A 25 -33.19 12.07 17.94
C ASP A 25 -32.26 12.92 18.81
N LYS A 26 -31.74 12.32 19.89
CA LYS A 26 -30.86 12.98 20.86
C LYS A 26 -29.67 13.57 20.10
N ARG A 27 -29.63 14.90 20.00
CA ARG A 27 -28.64 15.65 19.24
C ARG A 27 -27.98 16.68 20.13
N THR A 28 -26.66 16.81 20.04
CA THR A 28 -25.93 17.93 20.66
C THR A 28 -24.97 18.54 19.65
N VAL A 29 -24.76 19.85 19.75
CA VAL A 29 -23.78 20.54 18.91
C VAL A 29 -22.37 20.23 19.38
N PHE A 30 -22.17 20.05 20.69
CA PHE A 30 -20.85 19.86 21.28
C PHE A 30 -20.87 18.78 22.38
N GLN A 31 -19.96 17.81 22.27
CA GLN A 31 -19.67 16.82 23.29
C GLN A 31 -18.25 17.00 23.83
N LEU A 32 -18.11 17.02 25.16
CA LEU A 32 -16.81 16.85 25.83
C LEU A 32 -16.88 15.57 26.67
N SER A 33 -15.95 14.65 26.46
CA SER A 33 -15.91 13.34 27.14
C SER A 33 -14.49 13.04 27.64
N PHE A 34 -14.36 12.44 28.82
CA PHE A 34 -13.09 11.83 29.25
C PHE A 34 -13.10 10.34 28.92
N VAL A 35 -14.05 9.62 29.53
CA VAL A 35 -14.43 8.23 29.27
C VAL A 35 -15.90 8.12 29.68
N PRO A 36 -16.80 7.48 28.92
CA PRO A 36 -18.17 7.27 29.37
C PRO A 36 -18.21 6.57 30.73
N PRO A 37 -19.07 7.02 31.68
CA PRO A 37 -20.13 8.02 31.56
C PRO A 37 -19.70 9.47 31.83
N LEU A 38 -18.41 9.76 32.05
CA LEU A 38 -17.87 11.09 32.32
C LEU A 38 -17.81 11.93 31.03
N SER A 39 -18.99 12.35 30.57
CA SER A 39 -19.18 13.20 29.39
C SER A 39 -20.33 14.18 29.58
N THR A 40 -20.40 15.22 28.76
CA THR A 40 -21.53 16.16 28.71
C THR A 40 -22.86 15.47 28.35
N ASN A 41 -22.80 14.30 27.70
CA ASN A 41 -23.95 13.48 27.33
C ASN A 41 -24.23 12.35 28.34
N GLY A 42 -23.44 12.28 29.43
CA GLY A 42 -23.58 11.33 30.52
C GLY A 42 -23.46 9.86 30.09
N ALA A 43 -24.19 8.98 30.78
CA ALA A 43 -24.22 7.54 30.51
C ALA A 43 -24.92 7.15 29.19
N TYR A 44 -25.69 8.08 28.62
CA TYR A 44 -26.45 7.85 27.39
C TYR A 44 -25.74 8.34 26.13
N SER A 45 -24.44 8.68 26.20
CA SER A 45 -23.66 9.22 25.07
C SER A 45 -23.80 8.38 23.78
N HIS A 46 -23.93 7.06 23.92
CA HIS A 46 -24.19 6.09 22.85
C HIS A 46 -25.49 6.31 22.05
N GLN A 47 -26.41 7.15 22.53
CA GLN A 47 -27.67 7.49 21.84
C GLN A 47 -27.60 8.85 21.14
N TYR A 48 -26.57 9.66 21.42
CA TYR A 48 -26.47 11.03 20.92
C TYR A 48 -25.78 11.09 19.56
N THR A 49 -26.32 11.93 18.69
CA THR A 49 -25.68 12.44 17.48
C THR A 49 -24.97 13.74 17.83
N ASN A 50 -23.67 13.82 17.62
CA ASN A 50 -22.89 15.02 17.93
C ASN A 50 -22.42 15.72 16.65
N THR A 51 -22.44 17.04 16.61
CA THR A 51 -21.80 17.79 15.53
C THR A 51 -20.28 17.88 15.75
N VAL A 52 -19.87 18.25 16.95
CA VAL A 52 -18.46 18.34 17.37
C VAL A 52 -18.25 17.55 18.66
N SER A 53 -17.25 16.67 18.69
CA SER A 53 -16.89 15.87 19.86
C SER A 53 -15.41 15.96 20.19
N LEU A 54 -15.11 16.32 21.43
CA LEU A 54 -13.77 16.28 22.02
C LEU A 54 -13.74 15.19 23.10
N ASN A 55 -13.15 14.05 22.77
CA ASN A 55 -12.99 12.93 23.68
C ASN A 55 -11.53 12.85 24.13
N LEU A 56 -11.25 13.10 25.41
CA LEU A 56 -9.89 13.16 25.96
C LEU A 56 -9.22 11.78 26.01
N LEU A 57 -9.95 10.71 26.32
CA LEU A 57 -9.46 9.33 26.20
C LEU A 57 -10.33 8.54 25.22
N VAL A 58 -11.56 8.20 25.62
CA VAL A 58 -12.48 7.38 24.81
C VAL A 58 -13.78 8.11 24.60
N GLY A 59 -14.20 8.23 23.34
CA GLY A 59 -15.51 8.72 22.94
C GLY A 59 -16.45 7.60 22.55
N ILE A 60 -17.69 7.63 23.03
CA ILE A 60 -18.76 6.77 22.53
C ILE A 60 -19.95 7.65 22.14
N SER A 61 -20.41 7.53 20.89
CA SER A 61 -21.56 8.24 20.36
C SER A 61 -22.37 7.37 19.40
N ARG A 62 -23.60 7.79 19.10
CA ARG A 62 -24.42 7.15 18.06
C ARG A 62 -23.91 7.56 16.67
N ASN A 63 -23.83 8.86 16.44
CA ASN A 63 -23.40 9.45 15.17
C ASN A 63 -22.48 10.66 15.43
N GLU A 64 -21.65 10.99 14.44
CA GLU A 64 -20.84 12.22 14.40
C GLU A 64 -21.03 12.93 13.05
N GLU A 65 -21.24 14.24 13.03
CA GLU A 65 -21.62 14.95 11.79
C GLU A 65 -20.52 15.83 11.17
N ALA A 66 -19.58 16.36 11.96
CA ALA A 66 -18.56 17.29 11.45
C ALA A 66 -17.14 17.07 11.98
N PHE A 67 -16.93 17.00 13.29
CA PHE A 67 -15.59 16.85 13.87
C PHE A 67 -15.58 15.98 15.11
N THR A 68 -14.67 15.02 15.18
CA THR A 68 -14.50 14.13 16.33
C THR A 68 -13.02 13.94 16.60
N TRP A 69 -12.59 14.26 17.82
CA TRP A 69 -11.26 13.97 18.33
C TRP A 69 -11.33 12.96 19.47
N GLY A 70 -10.44 11.97 19.45
CA GLY A 70 -10.26 10.99 20.52
C GLY A 70 -8.80 10.90 20.94
N GLY A 71 -8.47 11.19 22.20
CA GLY A 71 -7.08 11.07 22.67
C GLY A 71 -6.56 9.63 22.58
N ILE A 72 -7.41 8.64 22.80
CA ILE A 72 -7.12 7.21 22.57
C ILE A 72 -8.00 6.65 21.47
N SER A 73 -9.33 6.72 21.60
CA SER A 73 -10.23 6.10 20.62
C SER A 73 -11.61 6.75 20.51
N ASN A 74 -12.21 6.67 19.34
CA ASN A 74 -13.61 7.02 19.09
C ASN A 74 -14.38 5.77 18.67
N ILE A 75 -15.54 5.54 19.29
CA ILE A 75 -16.46 4.45 18.97
C ILE A 75 -17.80 5.08 18.59
N ILE A 76 -18.10 5.07 17.31
CA ILE A 76 -19.32 5.63 16.74
C ILE A 76 -20.18 4.45 16.31
N LEU A 77 -21.33 4.28 16.96
CA LEU A 77 -22.12 3.05 16.81
C LEU A 77 -22.84 2.94 15.47
N ASN A 78 -23.08 4.08 14.81
CA ASN A 78 -23.75 4.14 13.52
C ASN A 78 -22.89 4.93 12.51
N ASP A 79 -23.26 6.16 12.15
CA ASP A 79 -22.63 6.89 11.03
C ASP A 79 -21.69 8.00 11.50
N ALA A 80 -20.62 8.21 10.74
CA ALA A 80 -19.63 9.24 11.05
C ALA A 80 -19.29 10.08 9.81
N LYS A 81 -19.43 11.40 9.90
CA LYS A 81 -19.16 12.35 8.83
C LYS A 81 -18.16 13.43 9.27
N GLY A 82 -17.41 13.95 8.30
CA GLY A 82 -16.45 15.03 8.52
C GLY A 82 -15.07 14.52 8.92
N PHE A 83 -14.46 15.14 9.93
CA PHE A 83 -13.09 14.87 10.36
C PHE A 83 -13.07 14.04 11.65
N GLN A 84 -12.51 12.84 11.58
CA GLN A 84 -12.36 11.93 12.70
C GLN A 84 -10.88 11.68 12.96
N MET A 85 -10.41 11.98 14.16
CA MET A 85 -9.02 11.79 14.56
C MET A 85 -8.96 11.05 15.88
N ALA A 86 -8.11 10.02 15.96
CA ALA A 86 -7.86 9.30 17.19
C ALA A 86 -6.38 9.00 17.42
N GLY A 87 -5.93 9.03 18.67
CA GLY A 87 -4.56 8.65 19.02
C GLY A 87 -4.25 7.20 18.63
N LEU A 88 -5.16 6.26 18.89
CA LEU A 88 -4.99 4.84 18.53
C LEU A 88 -6.01 4.36 17.49
N SER A 89 -7.32 4.55 17.72
CA SER A 89 -8.32 3.95 16.83
C SER A 89 -9.62 4.70 16.64
N ASN A 90 -10.18 4.63 15.44
CA ASN A 90 -11.57 5.00 15.16
C ASN A 90 -12.37 3.75 14.76
N TYR A 91 -13.53 3.57 15.37
CA TYR A 91 -14.49 2.53 15.02
C TYR A 91 -15.81 3.18 14.62
N VAL A 92 -16.33 2.81 13.45
CA VAL A 92 -17.62 3.25 12.93
C VAL A 92 -18.46 2.02 12.60
N GLY A 93 -19.59 1.88 13.29
CA GLY A 93 -20.47 0.71 13.22
C GLY A 93 -21.26 0.59 11.93
N ASN A 94 -21.36 1.66 11.14
CA ASN A 94 -21.98 1.66 9.82
C ASN A 94 -21.13 2.44 8.80
N ASP A 95 -21.61 3.59 8.30
CA ASP A 95 -20.99 4.32 7.19
C ASP A 95 -20.13 5.50 7.66
N GLY A 96 -19.00 5.70 6.99
CA GLY A 96 -18.10 6.82 7.23
C GLY A 96 -17.93 7.72 6.00
N GLN A 97 -17.82 9.03 6.20
CA GLN A 97 -17.54 9.98 5.12
C GLN A 97 -16.60 11.11 5.59
N GLY A 98 -15.63 11.48 4.77
CA GLY A 98 -14.72 12.61 5.02
C GLY A 98 -13.28 12.16 5.27
N VAL A 99 -12.68 12.59 6.37
CA VAL A 99 -11.30 12.25 6.74
C VAL A 99 -11.31 11.46 8.04
N GLN A 100 -10.66 10.30 8.05
CA GLN A 100 -10.54 9.46 9.24
C GLN A 100 -9.10 9.06 9.44
N SER A 101 -8.51 9.48 10.55
CA SER A 101 -7.10 9.30 10.86
C SER A 101 -6.90 8.70 12.25
N ALA A 102 -6.06 7.66 12.34
CA ALA A 102 -5.74 7.00 13.60
C ALA A 102 -4.27 6.56 13.67
N GLY A 103 -3.67 6.61 14.87
CA GLY A 103 -2.30 6.14 15.06
C GLY A 103 -2.12 4.64 14.78
N LEU A 104 -3.11 3.80 15.07
CA LEU A 104 -3.06 2.36 14.80
C LEU A 104 -4.06 1.91 13.74
N ALA A 105 -5.36 2.13 13.97
CA ALA A 105 -6.37 1.52 13.13
C ALA A 105 -7.65 2.33 12.92
N ASN A 106 -8.20 2.27 11.71
CA ASN A 106 -9.56 2.70 11.42
C ASN A 106 -10.41 1.52 10.95
N ILE A 107 -11.61 1.39 11.50
CA ILE A 107 -12.53 0.30 11.20
C ILE A 107 -13.91 0.86 10.88
N ASN A 108 -14.36 0.66 9.65
CA ASN A 108 -15.72 0.91 9.20
C ASN A 108 -16.36 -0.44 8.86
N LYS A 109 -17.52 -0.73 9.46
CA LYS A 109 -18.21 -2.01 9.21
C LYS A 109 -18.81 -2.09 7.82
N ASN A 110 -19.27 -0.96 7.27
CA ASN A 110 -19.90 -0.90 5.97
C ASN A 110 -19.08 -0.02 5.01
N LYS A 111 -19.56 1.16 4.64
CA LYS A 111 -18.91 1.99 3.61
C LYS A 111 -18.01 3.05 4.23
N PHE A 112 -16.93 3.40 3.55
CA PHE A 112 -16.18 4.62 3.83
C PHE A 112 -15.92 5.39 2.54
N SER A 113 -16.22 6.69 2.54
CA SER A 113 -16.00 7.58 1.40
C SER A 113 -15.14 8.79 1.80
N GLY A 114 -13.91 8.85 1.29
CA GLY A 114 -13.00 9.98 1.50
C GLY A 114 -11.55 9.53 1.73
N PHE A 115 -10.90 10.07 2.76
CA PHE A 115 -9.50 9.78 3.11
C PHE A 115 -9.42 9.00 4.42
N GLN A 116 -8.95 7.76 4.36
CA GLN A 116 -8.75 6.90 5.54
C GLN A 116 -7.25 6.66 5.74
N MET A 117 -6.70 7.03 6.90
CA MET A 117 -5.26 6.96 7.17
C MET A 117 -4.99 6.31 8.53
N ALA A 118 -4.20 5.24 8.55
CA ALA A 118 -3.83 4.55 9.77
C ALA A 118 -2.34 4.23 9.82
N GLY A 119 -1.74 4.27 11.00
CA GLY A 119 -0.34 3.83 11.17
C GLY A 119 -0.14 2.35 10.93
N LEU A 120 -1.13 1.49 11.24
CA LEU A 120 -1.03 0.04 11.00
C LEU A 120 -2.07 -0.46 10.00
N ALA A 121 -3.36 -0.26 10.26
CA ALA A 121 -4.40 -0.93 9.49
C ALA A 121 -5.66 -0.11 9.23
N ASN A 122 -6.23 -0.25 8.04
CA ASN A 122 -7.59 0.20 7.76
C ASN A 122 -8.49 -0.96 7.33
N THR A 123 -9.78 -0.87 7.68
CA THR A 123 -10.79 -1.80 7.23
C THR A 123 -12.08 -1.07 6.88
N ALA A 124 -12.64 -1.37 5.71
CA ALA A 124 -13.97 -0.95 5.26
C ALA A 124 -14.56 -2.06 4.38
N SER A 125 -15.88 -2.28 4.33
CA SER A 125 -16.44 -3.23 3.35
C SER A 125 -16.35 -2.65 1.95
N GLU A 126 -16.82 -1.41 1.78
CA GLU A 126 -16.70 -0.64 0.54
C GLU A 126 -15.89 0.63 0.80
N MET A 127 -14.84 0.84 0.02
CA MET A 127 -13.95 1.99 0.13
C MET A 127 -14.02 2.83 -1.13
N THR A 128 -14.40 4.10 -1.00
CA THR A 128 -14.35 5.09 -2.10
C THR A 128 -13.39 6.22 -1.73
N GLY A 129 -12.41 6.51 -2.58
CA GLY A 129 -11.42 7.55 -2.34
C GLY A 129 -10.01 7.01 -2.06
N PHE A 130 -9.40 7.42 -0.95
CA PHE A 130 -8.00 7.14 -0.63
C PHE A 130 -7.86 6.40 0.69
N GLN A 131 -7.25 5.21 0.68
CA GLN A 131 -7.02 4.37 1.86
C GLN A 131 -5.51 4.15 2.05
N PHE A 132 -4.93 4.64 3.14
CA PHE A 132 -3.51 4.48 3.44
C PHE A 132 -3.28 3.83 4.80
N ALA A 133 -2.53 2.73 4.82
CA ALA A 133 -2.10 2.06 6.04
C ALA A 133 -0.60 1.80 6.03
N GLY A 134 0.06 1.96 7.18
CA GLY A 134 1.48 1.61 7.28
C GLY A 134 1.75 0.12 7.06
N LEU A 135 0.82 -0.79 7.39
CA LEU A 135 1.00 -2.23 7.16
C LEU A 135 -0.06 -2.81 6.23
N VAL A 136 -1.35 -2.70 6.58
CA VAL A 136 -2.41 -3.49 5.93
C VAL A 136 -3.67 -2.67 5.63
N ASN A 137 -4.18 -2.73 4.41
CA ASN A 137 -5.57 -2.33 4.14
C ASN A 137 -6.41 -3.55 3.76
N ILE A 138 -7.66 -3.57 4.25
CA ILE A 138 -8.64 -4.60 3.92
C ILE A 138 -9.92 -3.92 3.44
N ALA A 139 -10.37 -4.30 2.25
CA ALA A 139 -11.70 -3.99 1.75
C ALA A 139 -12.31 -5.14 0.95
N LYS A 140 -13.61 -5.09 0.65
CA LYS A 140 -14.19 -5.96 -0.38
C LYS A 140 -14.18 -5.24 -1.72
N GLU A 141 -14.67 -4.02 -1.74
CA GLU A 141 -14.74 -3.19 -2.95
C GLU A 141 -13.95 -1.91 -2.74
N VAL A 142 -13.12 -1.55 -3.70
CA VAL A 142 -12.31 -0.32 -3.69
C VAL A 142 -12.58 0.45 -4.98
N ASN A 143 -13.02 1.69 -4.85
CA ASN A 143 -13.15 2.66 -5.93
C ASN A 143 -12.21 3.84 -5.64
N GLY A 144 -10.96 3.77 -6.13
CA GLY A 144 -9.94 4.77 -5.87
C GLY A 144 -8.54 4.20 -5.62
N LEU A 145 -7.85 4.70 -4.60
CA LEU A 145 -6.45 4.38 -4.29
C LEU A 145 -6.36 3.64 -2.95
N GLN A 146 -5.71 2.48 -2.95
CA GLN A 146 -5.41 1.69 -1.75
C GLN A 146 -3.90 1.51 -1.62
N ILE A 147 -3.30 2.05 -0.57
CA ILE A 147 -1.85 2.10 -0.36
C ILE A 147 -1.50 1.48 1.00
N ALA A 148 -0.77 0.38 1.00
CA ALA A 148 -0.26 -0.28 2.20
C ALA A 148 1.26 -0.38 2.17
N GLY A 149 1.90 -0.30 3.34
CA GLY A 149 3.33 -0.59 3.42
C GLY A 149 3.65 -2.05 3.11
N LEU A 150 2.80 -3.00 3.51
CA LEU A 150 3.05 -4.43 3.30
C LEU A 150 1.99 -5.11 2.43
N VAL A 151 0.71 -5.04 2.80
CA VAL A 151 -0.34 -5.89 2.20
C VAL A 151 -1.63 -5.11 1.95
N ASN A 152 -2.19 -5.27 0.75
CA ASN A 152 -3.59 -4.90 0.48
C ASN A 152 -4.42 -6.14 0.16
N ILE A 153 -5.61 -6.21 0.74
CA ILE A 153 -6.59 -7.26 0.45
C ILE A 153 -7.88 -6.59 -0.02
N ALA A 154 -8.32 -6.97 -1.22
CA ALA A 154 -9.57 -6.55 -1.83
C ALA A 154 -10.27 -7.75 -2.48
N LYS A 155 -11.54 -7.61 -2.85
CA LYS A 155 -12.17 -8.52 -3.84
C LYS A 155 -12.12 -7.85 -5.21
N GLU A 156 -12.63 -6.62 -5.31
CA GLU A 156 -12.65 -5.85 -6.55
C GLU A 156 -12.04 -4.47 -6.33
N VAL A 157 -11.13 -4.07 -7.23
CA VAL A 157 -10.48 -2.76 -7.21
C VAL A 157 -10.67 -2.07 -8.55
N ASN A 158 -11.46 -1.00 -8.53
CA ASN A 158 -11.59 -0.02 -9.61
C ASN A 158 -10.66 1.16 -9.30
N GLY A 159 -9.37 0.99 -9.61
CA GLY A 159 -8.34 1.98 -9.35
C GLY A 159 -6.96 1.36 -9.16
N VAL A 160 -6.16 1.90 -8.25
CA VAL A 160 -4.76 1.47 -8.01
C VAL A 160 -4.63 0.85 -6.63
N GLN A 161 -3.92 -0.28 -6.56
CA GLN A 161 -3.64 -1.01 -5.33
C GLN A 161 -2.12 -1.11 -5.15
N PHE A 162 -1.53 -0.30 -4.27
CA PHE A 162 -0.09 -0.28 -4.01
C PHE A 162 0.23 -0.95 -2.67
N ALA A 163 1.04 -2.00 -2.69
CA ALA A 163 1.56 -2.66 -1.49
C ALA A 163 3.07 -2.89 -1.64
N GLY A 164 3.85 -2.67 -0.57
CA GLY A 164 5.29 -2.93 -0.63
C GLY A 164 5.62 -4.41 -0.90
N LEU A 165 4.78 -5.34 -0.44
CA LEU A 165 4.99 -6.78 -0.64
C LEU A 165 3.88 -7.43 -1.47
N VAL A 166 2.65 -7.44 -0.98
CA VAL A 166 1.59 -8.31 -1.53
C VAL A 166 0.28 -7.57 -1.78
N ASN A 167 -0.25 -7.72 -2.99
CA ASN A 167 -1.64 -7.36 -3.30
C ASN A 167 -2.45 -8.63 -3.55
N ILE A 168 -3.64 -8.72 -2.96
CA ILE A 168 -4.59 -9.83 -3.17
C ILE A 168 -5.92 -9.26 -3.63
N ALA A 169 -6.44 -9.71 -4.78
CA ALA A 169 -7.77 -9.38 -5.26
C ALA A 169 -8.34 -10.43 -6.22
N ASP A 170 -9.66 -10.46 -6.41
CA ASP A 170 -10.25 -11.19 -7.55
C ASP A 170 -10.03 -10.41 -8.85
N LYS A 171 -10.15 -9.07 -8.79
CA LYS A 171 -9.97 -8.16 -9.93
C LYS A 171 -9.26 -6.88 -9.49
N SER A 172 -8.14 -6.58 -10.14
CA SER A 172 -7.42 -5.31 -10.03
C SER A 172 -6.62 -5.08 -11.30
N ASP A 173 -6.83 -3.94 -11.96
CA ASP A 173 -6.14 -3.62 -13.23
C ASP A 173 -4.73 -3.08 -12.99
N TYR A 174 -4.52 -2.36 -11.87
CA TYR A 174 -3.27 -1.68 -11.51
C TYR A 174 -2.75 -2.08 -10.11
N PRO A 175 -2.48 -3.38 -9.85
CA PRO A 175 -1.82 -3.80 -8.62
C PRO A 175 -0.30 -3.56 -8.73
N ILE A 176 0.26 -2.83 -7.77
CA ILE A 176 1.68 -2.51 -7.69
C ILE A 176 2.20 -3.10 -6.38
N GLY A 177 2.89 -4.22 -6.48
CA GLY A 177 3.52 -4.91 -5.36
C GLY A 177 4.48 -5.97 -5.90
N LEU A 178 5.40 -6.44 -5.06
CA LEU A 178 6.36 -7.48 -5.47
C LEU A 178 5.65 -8.76 -5.90
N ILE A 179 4.55 -9.10 -5.21
CA ILE A 179 3.69 -10.24 -5.49
C ILE A 179 2.25 -9.74 -5.60
N ASN A 180 1.57 -10.04 -6.71
CA ASN A 180 0.17 -9.66 -6.92
C ASN A 180 -0.65 -10.90 -7.26
N ILE A 181 -1.41 -11.39 -6.28
CA ILE A 181 -2.28 -12.54 -6.44
C ILE A 181 -3.66 -12.03 -6.90
N ILE A 182 -3.82 -11.95 -8.21
CA ILE A 182 -5.04 -11.43 -8.84
C ILE A 182 -5.72 -12.56 -9.61
N LYS A 183 -6.92 -12.98 -9.16
CA LYS A 183 -7.62 -14.14 -9.73
C LYS A 183 -7.90 -14.01 -11.23
N ASN A 184 -8.35 -12.84 -11.67
CA ASN A 184 -8.60 -12.50 -13.07
C ASN A 184 -7.41 -11.77 -13.73
N GLY A 185 -6.22 -11.87 -13.13
CA GLY A 185 -4.98 -11.27 -13.64
C GLY A 185 -4.13 -12.28 -14.40
N GLU A 186 -2.83 -11.99 -14.49
CA GLU A 186 -1.85 -12.88 -15.09
C GLU A 186 -0.80 -13.30 -14.05
N MET A 187 -0.57 -14.61 -13.94
CA MET A 187 0.52 -15.19 -13.19
C MET A 187 1.35 -16.07 -14.12
N GLY A 188 2.65 -16.13 -13.90
CA GLY A 188 3.51 -16.95 -14.73
C GLY A 188 4.92 -17.08 -14.23
N VAL A 189 5.63 -18.05 -14.79
CA VAL A 189 7.06 -18.25 -14.57
C VAL A 189 7.78 -17.95 -15.88
N ALA A 190 8.83 -17.13 -15.81
CA ALA A 190 9.66 -16.83 -16.96
C ALA A 190 11.12 -17.21 -16.72
N VAL A 191 11.79 -17.67 -17.76
CA VAL A 191 13.24 -17.85 -17.77
C VAL A 191 13.83 -16.74 -18.63
N THR A 192 14.70 -15.93 -18.05
CA THR A 192 15.37 -14.80 -18.70
C THR A 192 16.86 -14.99 -18.76
N TYR A 193 17.47 -14.58 -19.86
CA TYR A 193 18.91 -14.47 -20.02
C TYR A 193 19.29 -13.03 -20.35
N ASP A 194 20.29 -12.48 -19.66
CA ASP A 194 20.74 -11.10 -19.81
C ASP A 194 22.18 -10.97 -20.34
N VAL A 195 22.58 -9.74 -20.68
CA VAL A 195 23.93 -9.41 -21.14
C VAL A 195 25.03 -9.71 -20.11
N LEU A 196 24.70 -9.71 -18.81
CA LEU A 196 25.62 -10.06 -17.73
C LEU A 196 25.87 -11.57 -17.66
N GLY A 197 25.14 -12.37 -18.43
CA GLY A 197 25.22 -13.83 -18.40
C GLY A 197 24.41 -14.46 -17.27
N SER A 198 23.47 -13.72 -16.67
CA SER A 198 22.56 -14.24 -15.68
C SER A 198 21.41 -14.99 -16.36
N THR A 199 21.15 -16.22 -15.92
CA THR A 199 19.92 -16.96 -16.22
C THR A 199 19.03 -16.94 -14.99
N VAL A 200 17.87 -16.31 -15.06
CA VAL A 200 16.98 -16.10 -13.90
C VAL A 200 15.62 -16.72 -14.17
N ALA A 201 15.15 -17.53 -13.23
CA ALA A 201 13.76 -17.95 -13.16
C ALA A 201 12.98 -16.92 -12.34
N THR A 202 12.01 -16.27 -12.96
CA THR A 202 11.20 -15.20 -12.36
C THR A 202 9.76 -15.63 -12.23
N PHE A 203 9.15 -15.41 -11.06
CA PHE A 203 7.72 -15.40 -10.89
C PHE A 203 7.21 -13.98 -11.19
N ARG A 204 6.27 -13.89 -12.13
CA ARG A 204 5.65 -12.65 -12.59
C ARG A 204 4.17 -12.72 -12.28
N SER A 205 3.67 -11.77 -11.50
CA SER A 205 2.28 -11.80 -11.04
C SER A 205 1.67 -10.40 -11.00
N GLY A 206 0.48 -10.24 -11.58
CA GLY A 206 -0.08 -8.92 -11.82
C GLY A 206 -1.52 -8.89 -12.28
N GLY A 207 -1.99 -7.66 -12.48
CA GLY A 207 -3.26 -7.36 -13.09
C GLY A 207 -3.13 -7.19 -14.61
N ARG A 208 -4.06 -6.43 -15.19
CA ARG A 208 -4.07 -6.19 -16.63
C ARG A 208 -2.91 -5.31 -17.12
N TYR A 209 -2.51 -4.31 -16.34
CA TYR A 209 -1.53 -3.31 -16.76
C TYR A 209 -0.24 -3.32 -15.94
N THR A 210 -0.26 -3.77 -14.70
CA THR A 210 0.94 -3.78 -13.83
C THR A 210 1.16 -5.13 -13.19
N TYR A 211 2.42 -5.47 -12.93
CA TYR A 211 2.84 -6.72 -12.34
C TYR A 211 4.11 -6.57 -11.51
N GLY A 212 4.31 -7.50 -10.59
CA GLY A 212 5.50 -7.66 -9.78
C GLY A 212 6.37 -8.77 -10.32
N ILE A 213 7.67 -8.66 -10.07
CA ILE A 213 8.70 -9.61 -10.50
C ILE A 213 9.52 -9.98 -9.27
N ILE A 214 9.65 -11.27 -9.01
CA ILE A 214 10.64 -11.81 -8.08
C ILE A 214 11.32 -13.00 -8.76
N GLY A 215 12.62 -13.19 -8.56
CA GLY A 215 13.33 -14.26 -9.23
C GLY A 215 14.61 -14.65 -8.56
N ILE A 216 15.05 -15.86 -8.87
CA ILE A 216 16.34 -16.41 -8.49
C ILE A 216 17.01 -17.02 -9.71
N GLY A 217 18.33 -16.98 -9.73
CA GLY A 217 19.07 -17.37 -10.91
C GLY A 217 20.52 -17.68 -10.66
N TYR A 218 21.23 -17.89 -11.76
CA TYR A 218 22.64 -18.23 -11.80
C TYR A 218 23.34 -17.37 -12.83
N ASN A 219 24.47 -16.75 -12.46
CA ASN A 219 25.37 -16.06 -13.39
C ASN A 219 26.56 -16.96 -13.72
N HIS A 220 26.72 -17.33 -14.99
CA HIS A 220 27.78 -18.26 -15.41
C HIS A 220 29.11 -17.57 -15.75
N LYS A 221 29.16 -16.24 -15.73
CA LYS A 221 30.41 -15.49 -15.92
C LYS A 221 31.17 -15.28 -14.61
N THR A 222 30.57 -15.57 -13.46
CA THR A 222 31.26 -15.54 -12.17
C THR A 222 31.97 -16.86 -11.90
N GLU A 223 33.25 -16.79 -11.51
CA GLU A 223 34.07 -17.98 -11.20
C GLU A 223 33.80 -18.51 -9.79
N ASN A 224 33.45 -17.63 -8.84
CA ASN A 224 33.03 -17.96 -7.48
C ASN A 224 31.74 -17.19 -7.15
N ASN A 225 30.73 -17.89 -6.64
CA ASN A 225 29.45 -17.34 -6.22
C ASN A 225 28.61 -16.69 -7.35
N SER A 226 27.63 -17.46 -7.81
CA SER A 226 26.86 -17.20 -9.02
C SER A 226 25.37 -17.02 -8.75
N LEU A 227 24.94 -17.10 -7.48
CA LEU A 227 23.53 -16.92 -7.15
C LEU A 227 23.09 -15.48 -7.45
N VAL A 228 22.01 -15.37 -8.21
CA VAL A 228 21.36 -14.12 -8.55
C VAL A 228 20.00 -14.06 -7.85
N ALA A 229 19.69 -12.94 -7.20
CA ALA A 229 18.34 -12.62 -6.75
C ALA A 229 17.85 -11.38 -7.50
N GLU A 230 16.60 -11.39 -7.96
CA GLU A 230 16.00 -10.27 -8.70
C GLU A 230 14.63 -9.91 -8.10
N GLY A 231 14.36 -8.61 -8.03
CA GLY A 231 13.06 -8.07 -7.67
C GLY A 231 12.74 -6.86 -8.54
N GLY A 232 11.47 -6.65 -8.88
CA GLY A 232 11.12 -5.54 -9.76
C GLY A 232 9.63 -5.35 -9.95
N PHE A 233 9.33 -4.33 -10.75
CA PHE A 233 7.98 -3.98 -11.16
C PHE A 233 7.94 -3.87 -12.67
N GLY A 234 6.80 -4.25 -13.25
CA GLY A 234 6.57 -4.14 -14.67
C GLY A 234 5.22 -3.52 -15.00
N ALA A 235 5.16 -2.91 -16.19
CA ALA A 235 3.95 -2.38 -16.79
C ALA A 235 3.78 -2.89 -18.22
N HIS A 236 2.59 -3.41 -18.52
CA HIS A 236 2.18 -3.83 -19.85
C HIS A 236 1.56 -2.65 -20.61
N ILE A 237 2.07 -2.39 -21.81
CA ILE A 237 1.40 -1.56 -22.81
C ILE A 237 0.80 -2.52 -23.86
N PRO A 238 -0.47 -2.91 -23.74
CA PRO A 238 -1.11 -3.78 -24.71
C PRO A 238 -1.30 -3.03 -26.04
N ILE A 239 -0.85 -3.63 -27.14
CA ILE A 239 -1.00 -3.06 -28.49
C ILE A 239 -2.03 -3.87 -29.26
N THR A 240 -1.88 -5.20 -29.26
CA THR A 240 -2.86 -6.15 -29.79
C THR A 240 -3.03 -7.32 -28.82
N SER A 241 -3.90 -8.27 -29.15
CA SER A 241 -4.07 -9.51 -28.36
C SER A 241 -2.83 -10.41 -28.32
N TRP A 242 -1.93 -10.26 -29.30
CA TRP A 242 -0.73 -11.10 -29.47
C TRP A 242 0.58 -10.33 -29.34
N PHE A 243 0.54 -8.99 -29.26
CA PHE A 243 1.72 -8.14 -29.13
C PHE A 243 1.53 -7.07 -28.05
N ARG A 244 2.52 -6.96 -27.16
CA ARG A 244 2.59 -5.93 -26.13
C ARG A 244 4.02 -5.45 -25.93
N ILE A 245 4.16 -4.26 -25.35
CA ILE A 245 5.46 -3.75 -24.90
C ILE A 245 5.46 -3.76 -23.38
N ASN A 246 6.40 -4.51 -22.81
CA ASN A 246 6.62 -4.58 -21.38
C ASN A 246 7.69 -3.56 -20.99
N ASN A 247 7.41 -2.78 -19.96
CA ASN A 247 8.36 -1.87 -19.32
C ASN A 247 8.72 -2.47 -17.98
N GLU A 248 9.98 -2.78 -17.74
CA GLU A 248 10.42 -3.41 -16.49
C GLU A 248 11.45 -2.55 -15.78
N LEU A 249 11.23 -2.29 -14.50
CA LEU A 249 12.22 -1.73 -13.58
C LEU A 249 12.64 -2.85 -12.62
N LYS A 250 13.91 -3.25 -12.70
CA LYS A 250 14.44 -4.40 -11.96
C LYS A 250 15.65 -4.01 -11.13
N ALA A 251 15.76 -4.59 -9.95
CA ALA A 251 16.94 -4.59 -9.11
C ALA A 251 17.39 -6.03 -8.92
N SER A 252 18.68 -6.28 -9.07
CA SER A 252 19.28 -7.61 -9.00
C SER A 252 20.56 -7.57 -8.17
N THR A 253 20.82 -8.65 -7.45
CA THR A 253 22.07 -8.90 -6.74
C THR A 253 22.73 -10.12 -7.35
N ILE A 254 24.03 -10.04 -7.66
CA ILE A 254 24.84 -11.15 -8.18
C ILE A 254 25.90 -11.46 -7.13
N GLY A 255 26.02 -12.74 -6.77
CA GLY A 255 26.93 -13.17 -5.71
C GLY A 255 26.35 -12.93 -4.31
N ASN A 256 25.06 -13.23 -4.12
CA ASN A 256 24.34 -12.95 -2.88
C ASN A 256 24.90 -13.70 -1.64
N ASP A 257 25.71 -14.75 -1.85
CA ASP A 257 26.40 -15.52 -0.80
C ASP A 257 27.82 -15.02 -0.45
N SER A 258 28.16 -13.78 -0.87
CA SER A 258 29.47 -13.16 -0.62
C SER A 258 29.33 -11.85 0.13
N ASP A 259 30.38 -11.45 0.86
CA ASP A 259 30.39 -10.22 1.64
C ASP A 259 30.23 -8.94 0.79
N GLU A 260 30.50 -9.02 -0.52
CA GLU A 260 30.45 -7.88 -1.45
C GLU A 260 29.70 -8.18 -2.76
N PRO A 261 28.35 -8.30 -2.72
CA PRO A 261 27.56 -8.61 -3.90
C PRO A 261 27.57 -7.45 -4.91
N VAL A 262 27.42 -7.80 -6.20
CA VAL A 262 27.23 -6.82 -7.27
C VAL A 262 25.76 -6.44 -7.33
N LEU A 263 25.46 -5.16 -7.19
CA LEU A 263 24.11 -4.62 -7.32
C LEU A 263 23.90 -4.07 -8.72
N ASN A 264 22.81 -4.47 -9.38
CA ASN A 264 22.44 -3.96 -10.70
C ASN A 264 20.96 -3.55 -10.72
N THR A 265 20.70 -2.29 -11.06
CA THR A 265 19.35 -1.73 -11.21
C THR A 265 19.19 -1.23 -12.63
N GLY A 266 18.10 -1.62 -13.29
CA GLY A 266 17.89 -1.30 -14.70
C GLY A 266 16.44 -1.07 -15.08
N TYR A 267 16.25 -0.23 -16.08
CA TYR A 267 15.00 -0.06 -16.79
C TYR A 267 15.11 -0.70 -18.18
N SER A 268 14.14 -1.52 -18.56
CA SER A 268 14.10 -2.22 -19.84
C SER A 268 12.79 -2.01 -20.59
N LEU A 269 12.91 -1.83 -21.91
CA LEU A 269 11.79 -1.79 -22.86
C LEU A 269 11.78 -3.10 -23.66
N ILE A 270 10.69 -3.86 -23.58
CA ILE A 270 10.66 -5.26 -24.00
C ILE A 270 9.44 -5.55 -24.88
N PRO A 271 9.59 -5.49 -26.21
CA PRO A 271 8.67 -6.11 -27.14
C PRO A 271 8.40 -7.58 -26.79
N SER A 272 7.13 -7.95 -26.67
CA SER A 272 6.70 -9.27 -26.21
C SER A 272 5.56 -9.80 -27.09
N PHE A 273 5.70 -11.06 -27.52
CA PHE A 273 4.78 -11.74 -28.44
C PHE A 273 4.14 -12.93 -27.74
N ARG A 274 2.81 -12.91 -27.67
CA ARG A 274 2.02 -13.97 -27.06
C ARG A 274 1.63 -15.02 -28.09
N ILE A 275 1.98 -16.27 -27.81
CA ILE A 275 1.66 -17.44 -28.62
C ILE A 275 0.59 -18.24 -27.88
N GLY A 276 -0.65 -18.15 -28.37
CA GLY A 276 -1.79 -18.75 -27.70
C GLY A 276 -2.11 -18.05 -26.37
N LYS A 277 -2.45 -18.83 -25.33
CA LYS A 277 -2.82 -18.28 -24.00
C LYS A 277 -1.71 -18.38 -22.95
N HIS A 278 -0.76 -19.31 -23.13
CA HIS A 278 0.15 -19.71 -22.07
C HIS A 278 1.61 -19.36 -22.34
N ILE A 279 2.00 -18.96 -23.56
CA ILE A 279 3.41 -18.72 -23.89
C ILE A 279 3.59 -17.27 -24.33
N GLU A 280 4.60 -16.61 -23.79
CA GLU A 280 5.07 -15.31 -24.25
C GLU A 280 6.58 -15.34 -24.49
N LEU A 281 6.99 -14.94 -25.69
CA LEU A 281 8.38 -14.73 -26.05
C LEU A 281 8.69 -13.25 -26.02
N PHE A 282 9.80 -12.87 -25.41
CA PHE A 282 10.14 -11.47 -25.26
C PHE A 282 11.64 -11.22 -25.36
N GLY A 283 11.99 -10.03 -25.83
CA GLY A 283 13.37 -9.61 -26.02
C GLY A 283 13.45 -8.11 -26.13
N GLY A 284 14.37 -7.48 -25.38
CA GLY A 284 14.41 -6.04 -25.22
C GLY A 284 15.76 -5.50 -24.85
N VAL A 285 15.85 -4.17 -24.85
CA VAL A 285 17.03 -3.41 -24.46
C VAL A 285 16.73 -2.56 -23.23
N GLY A 286 17.76 -2.28 -22.44
CA GLY A 286 17.61 -1.52 -21.21
C GLY A 286 18.85 -0.72 -20.85
N ILE A 287 18.66 0.29 -20.02
CA ILE A 287 19.74 1.07 -19.41
C ILE A 287 19.88 0.59 -17.97
N ASN A 288 21.11 0.23 -17.61
CA ASN A 288 21.42 -0.44 -16.35
C ASN A 288 22.53 0.29 -15.61
N TYR A 289 22.35 0.46 -14.31
CA TYR A 289 23.33 0.99 -13.38
C TYR A 289 23.81 -0.14 -12.47
N MET A 290 25.12 -0.40 -12.49
CA MET A 290 25.76 -1.46 -11.72
C MET A 290 26.79 -0.90 -10.76
N MET A 291 26.87 -1.49 -9.57
CA MET A 291 27.79 -1.11 -8.50
C MET A 291 28.33 -2.36 -7.78
N THR A 292 29.64 -2.38 -7.55
CA THR A 292 30.33 -3.36 -6.69
C THR A 292 31.30 -2.64 -5.76
N LYS A 293 31.58 -3.23 -4.60
CA LYS A 293 32.67 -2.80 -3.70
C LYS A 293 33.98 -3.56 -3.97
N ASP A 294 33.88 -4.74 -4.57
CA ASP A 294 35.04 -5.51 -4.99
C ASP A 294 35.41 -5.18 -6.44
N VAL A 295 36.60 -4.57 -6.63
CA VAL A 295 37.14 -4.17 -7.94
C VAL A 295 37.61 -5.39 -8.75
N SER A 296 37.81 -6.55 -8.12
CA SER A 296 38.18 -7.81 -8.78
C SER A 296 37.03 -8.40 -9.62
N ASN A 297 35.79 -8.02 -9.34
CA ASN A 297 34.58 -8.40 -10.10
C ASN A 297 34.47 -7.76 -11.50
N ASN A 298 35.52 -7.10 -11.98
CA ASN A 298 35.55 -6.41 -13.28
C ASN A 298 35.20 -7.34 -14.47
N LYS A 299 35.37 -8.67 -14.34
CA LYS A 299 34.98 -9.67 -15.37
C LYS A 299 33.47 -9.73 -15.64
N ILE A 300 32.65 -9.32 -14.67
CA ILE A 300 31.17 -9.28 -14.77
C ILE A 300 30.72 -8.04 -15.54
N PHE A 301 31.55 -6.98 -15.54
CA PHE A 301 31.20 -5.71 -16.16
C PHE A 301 31.26 -5.82 -17.69
N PRO A 302 30.22 -5.37 -18.41
CA PRO A 302 30.27 -5.29 -19.86
C PRO A 302 31.46 -4.44 -20.32
N ASN A 303 32.12 -4.86 -21.41
CA ASN A 303 33.23 -4.11 -21.99
C ASN A 303 32.80 -2.73 -22.54
N HIS A 304 31.51 -2.55 -22.83
CA HIS A 304 30.92 -1.28 -23.24
C HIS A 304 30.23 -0.58 -22.06
N SER A 305 30.54 0.70 -21.87
CA SER A 305 29.94 1.56 -20.84
C SER A 305 29.55 2.91 -21.43
N LEU A 306 28.39 3.42 -21.03
CA LEU A 306 28.04 4.83 -21.24
C LEU A 306 28.79 5.73 -20.25
N TRP A 307 29.02 5.22 -19.04
CA TRP A 307 29.79 5.88 -17.99
C TRP A 307 30.40 4.83 -17.06
N LYS A 308 31.64 5.07 -16.60
CA LYS A 308 32.34 4.17 -15.67
C LYS A 308 33.14 5.01 -14.68
N LYS A 309 33.10 4.65 -13.40
CA LYS A 309 33.92 5.24 -12.35
C LYS A 309 34.51 4.15 -11.48
N THR A 310 35.82 4.19 -11.32
CA THR A 310 36.58 3.26 -10.48
C THR A 310 37.27 4.05 -9.39
N GLU A 311 36.99 3.71 -8.13
CA GLU A 311 37.68 4.19 -6.93
C GLU A 311 38.40 3.00 -6.27
N SER A 312 39.17 3.26 -5.21
CA SER A 312 40.00 2.24 -4.54
C SER A 312 39.22 1.03 -4.00
N THR A 313 37.93 1.21 -3.66
CA THR A 313 37.06 0.18 -3.05
C THR A 313 35.68 0.11 -3.71
N LYS A 314 35.55 0.65 -4.93
CA LYS A 314 34.24 0.79 -5.56
C LYS A 314 34.35 0.91 -7.06
N LEU A 315 33.54 0.12 -7.76
CA LEU A 315 33.38 0.20 -9.20
C LEU A 315 31.91 0.42 -9.56
N GLN A 316 31.64 1.44 -10.37
CA GLN A 316 30.31 1.80 -10.85
C GLN A 316 30.30 1.90 -12.37
N GLN A 317 29.22 1.43 -13.00
CA GLN A 317 29.07 1.48 -14.45
C GLN A 317 27.61 1.67 -14.86
N LEU A 318 27.40 2.58 -15.82
CA LEU A 318 26.15 2.71 -16.58
C LEU A 318 26.36 2.07 -17.95
N TYR A 319 25.47 1.19 -18.37
CA TYR A 319 25.60 0.48 -19.65
C TYR A 319 24.24 0.20 -20.30
N ILE A 320 24.27 -0.02 -21.62
CA ILE A 320 23.12 -0.54 -22.37
C ILE A 320 23.20 -2.05 -22.36
N GLY A 321 22.15 -2.70 -21.89
CA GLY A 321 22.04 -4.16 -21.88
C GLY A 321 20.92 -4.64 -22.79
N TYR A 322 20.91 -5.94 -23.03
CA TYR A 322 19.78 -6.65 -23.62
C TYR A 322 19.37 -7.79 -22.70
N GLN A 323 18.12 -8.20 -22.82
CA GLN A 323 17.59 -9.42 -22.22
C GLN A 323 16.60 -10.08 -23.16
N PHE A 324 16.50 -11.40 -23.09
CA PHE A 324 15.46 -12.17 -23.77
C PHE A 324 14.99 -13.30 -22.87
N GLY A 325 13.79 -13.80 -23.12
CA GLY A 325 13.22 -14.86 -22.32
C GLY A 325 11.94 -15.43 -22.88
N VAL A 326 11.47 -16.46 -22.18
CA VAL A 326 10.19 -17.11 -22.40
C VAL A 326 9.43 -17.15 -21.09
N GLN A 327 8.14 -16.81 -21.13
CA GLN A 327 7.22 -16.89 -20.01
C GLN A 327 6.14 -17.91 -20.28
N TYR A 328 5.89 -18.77 -19.28
CA TYR A 328 4.70 -19.60 -19.21
C TYR A 328 3.68 -18.96 -18.26
N ILE A 329 2.49 -18.64 -18.78
CA ILE A 329 1.38 -17.99 -18.08
C ILE A 329 0.36 -19.06 -17.68
N PHE A 330 -0.15 -19.01 -16.45
CA PHE A 330 -1.17 -19.91 -15.90
C PHE A 330 -2.23 -19.15 -15.09
#